data_AF-A0A519YHT2-F1
#
_entry.id   AF-A0A519YHT2-F1
#
_cell.length_a   1.000
_cell.length_b   1.000
_cell.length_c   1.000
_cell.angle_alpha   90.00
_cell.angle_beta   90.00
_cell.angle_gamma   90.00
#
_symmetry.space_group_name_H-M   'P 1'
#
loop_
_entity.id
_entity.type
_entity.pdbx_description
1 polymer ?
#
loop_
_entity_poly.entity_id
_entity_poly.type
_entity_poly.pdbx_seq_one_letter_code
_entity_poly.pdbx_strand_id
1 'polypeptide(L)'
;AGLDFGFFKNRLTGTVDVYLRQTDDLLAVIPIPAGSNQSNTLLTNIGSLENRGVELALNYNVLQGERFSWSVNFNATINRGKITKLSQVEDPTYLGTPTGGIGNFQFAQVNAVGYAPNTFFLYQQRYENGKPLQGPTPSPTVGQYVDQNGDGLINERDKVYGKNPAPKAILGFSSNLSYGKASLAFTVRSNIGGYVYNSVKGGQNNYYGTNTGLQYAANVVPAIYYTGFSAGQPLSDINLEDGSFVRLQNVTLGYDFGSLLHAGTTLRFTLAGQNLLLLTRYSGLDPERATGIDSNFYPLPRTITAGLNIGF
;
A
#
# COMPACT_ATOMS: atom_id res chain seq x y z
N ALA A 1 18.07 16.04 10.41
CA ALA A 1 19.53 15.95 10.56
C ALA A 1 20.01 14.80 9.70
N GLY A 2 21.12 14.98 8.98
CA GLY A 2 21.68 13.98 8.07
C GLY A 2 23.14 13.72 8.40
N LEU A 3 23.59 12.50 8.13
CA LEU A 3 24.98 12.08 8.22
C LEU A 3 25.41 11.39 6.93
N ASP A 4 26.35 11.99 6.23
CA ASP A 4 27.02 11.39 5.08
C ASP A 4 28.32 10.71 5.52
N PHE A 5 28.61 9.55 4.93
CA PHE A 5 29.85 8.83 5.20
C PHE A 5 30.41 8.12 3.96
N GLY A 6 31.72 7.93 3.98
CA GLY A 6 32.47 7.20 2.96
C GLY A 6 33.60 6.40 3.58
N PHE A 7 33.69 5.11 3.24
CA PHE A 7 34.72 4.18 3.70
C PHE A 7 35.43 3.50 2.53
N PHE A 8 36.59 2.89 2.80
CA PHE A 8 37.34 2.06 1.84
C PHE A 8 37.67 2.78 0.52
N LYS A 9 38.18 4.01 0.60
CA LYS A 9 38.42 4.88 -0.57
C LYS A 9 37.13 5.11 -1.38
N ASN A 10 36.03 5.42 -0.69
CA ASN A 10 34.70 5.65 -1.25
C ASN A 10 34.11 4.45 -2.00
N ARG A 11 34.49 3.24 -1.63
CA ARG A 11 33.81 2.04 -2.13
C ARG A 11 32.50 1.80 -1.43
N LEU A 12 32.41 2.12 -0.15
CA LEU A 12 31.15 2.14 0.59
C LEU A 12 30.82 3.60 0.90
N THR A 13 29.72 4.09 0.35
CA THR A 13 29.21 5.44 0.65
C THR A 13 27.77 5.33 1.09
N GLY A 14 27.34 6.25 1.95
CA GLY A 14 25.95 6.28 2.33
C GLY A 14 25.56 7.56 3.03
N THR A 15 24.25 7.69 3.21
CA THR A 15 23.64 8.76 3.98
C THR A 15 22.58 8.17 4.90
N VAL A 16 22.49 8.75 6.10
CA VAL A 16 21.41 8.48 7.05
C VAL A 16 20.77 9.82 7.41
N ASP A 17 19.49 9.94 7.07
CA ASP A 17 18.68 11.11 7.39
C ASP A 17 17.64 10.76 8.44
N VAL A 18 17.51 11.60 9.45
CA VAL A 18 16.43 11.56 10.44
C VAL A 18 15.67 12.87 10.36
N TYR A 19 14.35 12.77 10.21
CA TYR A 19 13.49 13.94 10.09
C TYR A 19 12.28 13.90 11.02
N LEU A 20 11.82 15.10 11.35
CA LEU A 20 10.52 15.39 11.95
C LEU A 20 9.95 16.55 11.15
N ARG A 21 8.86 16.31 10.43
CA ARG A 21 8.14 17.29 9.64
C ARG A 21 6.78 17.51 10.28
N GLN A 22 6.54 18.74 10.73
CA GLN A 22 5.22 19.20 11.15
C GLN A 22 4.65 20.06 10.03
N THR A 23 3.41 19.80 9.66
CA THR A 23 2.68 20.58 8.66
C THR A 23 1.38 21.03 9.30
N ASP A 24 1.17 22.34 9.33
CA ASP A 24 0.01 22.99 9.93
C ASP A 24 -0.86 23.64 8.85
N ASP A 25 -2.07 24.05 9.23
CA ASP A 25 -3.04 24.73 8.37
C ASP A 25 -3.39 23.95 7.09
N LEU A 26 -3.38 22.61 7.17
CA LEU A 26 -3.85 21.74 6.10
C LEU A 26 -5.35 21.91 5.91
N LEU A 27 -5.77 21.93 4.65
CA LEU A 27 -7.17 21.85 4.28
C LEU A 27 -7.75 20.50 4.73
N ALA A 28 -8.76 20.55 5.59
CA ALA A 28 -9.52 19.39 6.05
C ALA A 28 -11.02 19.64 5.91
N VAL A 29 -11.76 18.61 5.50
CA VAL A 29 -13.22 18.62 5.51
C VAL A 29 -13.68 18.12 6.88
N ILE A 30 -14.35 18.99 7.63
CA ILE A 30 -14.83 18.70 8.98
C ILE A 30 -16.36 18.79 9.03
N PRO A 31 -17.04 17.98 9.87
CA PRO A 31 -18.45 18.17 10.12
C PRO A 31 -18.69 19.49 10.88
N ILE A 32 -19.80 20.16 10.56
CA ILE A 32 -20.25 21.37 11.28
C ILE A 32 -21.68 21.16 11.80
N PRO A 33 -22.05 21.76 12.95
CA PRO A 33 -23.37 21.60 13.54
C PRO A 33 -24.50 22.00 12.57
N ALA A 34 -25.59 21.23 12.57
CA ALA A 34 -26.77 21.54 11.77
C ALA A 34 -27.32 22.94 12.10
N GLY A 35 -27.70 23.71 11.08
CA GLY A 35 -28.20 25.09 11.21
C GLY A 35 -27.12 26.18 11.23
N SER A 36 -25.84 25.82 11.25
CA SER A 36 -24.74 26.80 11.16
C SER A 36 -24.39 27.19 9.71
N ASN A 37 -24.76 26.36 8.72
CA ASN A 37 -24.50 26.59 7.30
C ASN A 37 -25.50 25.79 6.43
N GLN A 38 -25.46 26.00 5.12
CA GLN A 38 -26.24 25.24 4.12
C GLN A 38 -25.73 23.79 3.92
N SER A 39 -24.54 23.46 4.43
CA SER A 39 -23.93 22.13 4.41
C SER A 39 -23.66 21.64 5.83
N ASN A 40 -23.62 20.32 6.02
CA ASN A 40 -23.21 19.67 7.26
C ASN A 40 -21.68 19.46 7.36
N THR A 41 -20.91 19.93 6.38
CA THR A 41 -19.45 19.88 6.37
C THR A 41 -18.83 21.20 5.87
N LEU A 42 -17.60 21.48 6.29
CA LEU A 42 -16.84 22.67 5.92
C LEU A 42 -15.38 22.30 5.59
N LEU A 43 -14.88 22.79 4.47
CA LEU A 43 -13.45 22.74 4.11
C LEU A 43 -12.73 23.92 4.75
N THR A 44 -11.75 23.66 5.61
CA THR A 44 -11.02 24.72 6.33
C THR A 44 -9.56 24.34 6.61
N ASN A 45 -8.69 25.34 6.79
CA ASN A 45 -7.27 25.20 7.11
C ASN A 45 -7.09 24.92 8.61
N ILE A 46 -7.26 23.67 9.01
CA ILE A 46 -7.34 23.29 10.43
C ILE A 46 -6.61 21.99 10.77
N GLY A 47 -6.25 21.24 9.73
CA GLY A 47 -5.55 19.98 9.88
C GLY A 47 -4.08 20.21 10.21
N SER A 48 -3.54 19.42 11.14
CA SER A 48 -2.10 19.33 11.36
C SER A 48 -1.64 17.88 11.28
N LEU A 49 -0.45 17.68 10.70
CA LEU A 49 0.18 16.38 10.48
C LEU A 49 1.62 16.41 10.97
N GLU A 50 2.02 15.38 11.71
CA GLU A 50 3.40 15.12 12.06
C GLU A 50 3.89 13.86 11.33
N ASN A 51 4.96 13.97 10.56
CA ASN A 51 5.68 12.84 9.99
C ASN A 51 7.08 12.77 10.58
N ARG A 52 7.47 11.59 11.04
CA ARG A 52 8.83 11.35 11.51
C ARG A 52 9.37 10.08 10.90
N GLY A 53 10.64 10.11 10.53
CA GLY A 53 11.23 8.99 9.84
C GLY A 53 12.74 8.97 9.84
N VAL A 54 13.24 7.84 9.38
CA VAL A 54 14.65 7.58 9.12
C VAL A 54 14.76 7.09 7.68
N GLU A 55 15.69 7.66 6.94
CA GLU A 55 16.04 7.29 5.58
C GLU A 55 17.51 6.88 5.56
N LEU A 56 17.78 5.75 4.92
CA LEU A 56 19.12 5.20 4.72
C LEU A 56 19.29 5.00 3.23
N ALA A 57 20.39 5.51 2.68
CA ALA A 57 20.87 5.10 1.37
C ALA A 57 22.31 4.62 1.48
N LEU A 58 22.58 3.46 0.91
CA LEU A 58 23.89 2.81 0.85
C LEU A 58 24.22 2.51 -0.59
N ASN A 59 25.44 2.86 -1.01
CA ASN A 59 26.05 2.41 -2.25
C ASN A 59 27.33 1.66 -1.91
N TYR A 60 27.51 0.50 -2.52
CA TYR A 60 28.72 -0.29 -2.38
C TYR A 60 29.25 -0.73 -3.75
N ASN A 61 30.42 -0.21 -4.10
CA ASN A 61 31.22 -0.64 -5.24
C ASN A 61 31.99 -1.91 -4.88
N VAL A 62 31.30 -3.05 -5.02
CA VAL A 62 31.79 -4.38 -4.64
C VAL A 62 33.05 -4.74 -5.40
N LEU A 63 33.09 -4.50 -6.71
CA LEU A 63 34.28 -4.71 -7.55
C LEU A 63 34.35 -3.60 -8.60
N GLN A 64 35.55 -3.06 -8.80
CA GLN A 64 35.82 -2.02 -9.79
C GLN A 64 37.11 -2.37 -10.53
N GLY A 65 36.96 -2.98 -11.70
CA GLY A 65 38.06 -3.34 -12.59
C GLY A 65 37.68 -3.12 -14.05
N GLU A 66 38.68 -3.19 -14.93
CA GLU A 66 38.50 -2.91 -16.36
C GLU A 66 37.56 -3.89 -17.07
N ARG A 67 37.62 -5.17 -16.70
CA ARG A 67 36.79 -6.24 -17.29
C ARG A 67 35.58 -6.60 -16.45
N PHE A 68 35.56 -6.29 -15.17
CA PHE A 68 34.45 -6.63 -14.29
C PHE A 68 34.18 -5.47 -13.34
N SER A 69 32.93 -5.01 -13.33
CA SER A 69 32.45 -4.05 -12.35
C SER A 69 31.15 -4.55 -11.72
N TRP A 70 31.00 -4.32 -10.42
CA TRP A 70 29.79 -4.66 -9.69
C TRP A 70 29.54 -3.61 -8.63
N SER A 71 28.39 -2.95 -8.73
CA SER A 71 27.87 -2.05 -7.71
C SER A 71 26.51 -2.50 -7.21
N VAL A 72 26.28 -2.27 -5.92
CA VAL A 72 25.02 -2.54 -5.24
C VAL A 72 24.55 -1.26 -4.59
N ASN A 73 23.26 -0.99 -4.67
CA ASN A 73 22.62 0.08 -3.93
C ASN A 73 21.52 -0.50 -3.06
N PHE A 74 21.39 0.03 -1.86
CA PHE A 74 20.32 -0.29 -0.94
C PHE A 74 19.75 1.01 -0.39
N ASN A 75 18.43 1.13 -0.36
CA ASN A 75 17.75 2.20 0.35
C ASN A 75 16.68 1.61 1.28
N ALA A 76 16.47 2.27 2.41
CA ALA A 76 15.45 1.94 3.36
C ALA A 76 14.84 3.22 3.93
N THR A 77 13.51 3.30 3.92
CA THR A 77 12.75 4.40 4.49
C THR A 77 11.77 3.86 5.51
N ILE A 78 11.83 4.38 6.72
CA ILE A 78 10.83 4.16 7.77
C ILE A 78 10.19 5.51 8.04
N ASN A 79 8.90 5.65 7.73
CA ASN A 79 8.15 6.87 8.01
C ASN A 79 6.91 6.54 8.85
N ARG A 80 6.59 7.41 9.81
CA ARG A 80 5.37 7.33 10.62
C ARG A 80 4.70 8.70 10.63
N GLY A 81 3.54 8.76 10.00
CA GLY A 81 2.65 9.91 10.04
C GLY A 81 1.60 9.76 11.14
N LYS A 82 1.26 10.86 11.82
CA LYS A 82 0.10 10.96 12.71
C LYS A 82 -0.59 12.30 12.51
N ILE A 83 -1.92 12.30 12.50
CA ILE A 83 -2.73 13.52 12.53
C ILE A 83 -2.68 14.07 13.95
N THR A 84 -2.30 15.34 14.10
CA THR A 84 -2.19 15.99 15.41
C THR A 84 -3.35 16.92 15.71
N LYS A 85 -4.07 17.40 14.68
CA LYS A 85 -5.23 18.29 14.84
C LYS A 85 -6.20 18.14 13.66
N LEU A 86 -7.50 18.19 13.96
CA LEU A 86 -8.58 18.22 12.95
C LEU A 86 -9.68 19.23 13.28
N SER A 87 -9.68 19.87 14.44
CA SER A 87 -10.71 20.82 14.87
C SER A 87 -10.11 21.96 15.68
N GLN A 88 -10.83 23.07 15.82
CA GLN A 88 -10.41 24.22 16.63
C GLN A 88 -10.73 23.97 18.10
N VAL A 89 -11.81 23.22 18.33
CA VAL A 89 -12.28 22.80 19.65
C VAL A 89 -12.07 21.30 19.75
N GLU A 90 -11.36 20.87 20.79
CA GLU A 90 -11.20 19.44 21.08
C GLU A 90 -12.55 18.87 21.52
N ASP A 91 -13.03 17.86 20.79
CA ASP A 91 -14.20 17.07 21.16
C ASP A 91 -13.74 15.62 21.36
N PRO A 92 -13.71 15.11 22.60
CA PRO A 92 -13.28 13.74 22.88
C PRO A 92 -14.25 12.69 22.35
N THR A 93 -15.46 13.06 21.94
CA THR A 93 -16.47 12.17 21.35
C THR A 93 -16.37 12.08 19.83
N TYR A 94 -15.56 12.93 19.20
CA TYR A 94 -15.39 12.96 17.76
C TYR A 94 -14.54 11.78 17.27
N LEU A 95 -15.17 10.89 16.49
CA LEU A 95 -14.54 9.68 15.96
C LEU A 95 -13.63 9.95 14.73
N GLY A 96 -13.55 11.19 14.25
CA GLY A 96 -12.80 11.56 13.05
C GLY A 96 -13.68 11.72 11.80
N THR A 97 -13.07 12.14 10.69
CA THR A 97 -13.75 12.31 9.39
C THR A 97 -13.65 11.01 8.59
N PRO A 98 -14.78 10.38 8.21
CA PRO A 98 -14.78 9.21 7.35
C PRO A 98 -14.10 9.48 6.00
N THR A 99 -13.32 8.51 5.51
CA THR A 99 -12.62 8.55 4.22
C THR A 99 -12.52 7.13 3.63
N GLY A 100 -11.98 6.99 2.43
CA GLY A 100 -11.83 5.67 1.80
C GLY A 100 -13.17 5.01 1.49
N GLY A 101 -13.94 5.63 0.58
CA GLY A 101 -15.25 5.14 0.19
C GLY A 101 -15.19 3.76 -0.46
N ILE A 102 -16.12 2.89 -0.08
CA ILE A 102 -16.23 1.50 -0.56
C ILE A 102 -17.58 1.20 -1.24
N GLY A 103 -18.30 2.26 -1.63
CA GLY A 103 -19.64 2.20 -2.22
C GLY A 103 -20.77 2.40 -1.20
N ASN A 104 -21.99 2.66 -1.66
CA ASN A 104 -23.20 2.81 -0.83
C ASN A 104 -23.06 3.76 0.37
N PHE A 105 -22.31 4.85 0.22
CA PHE A 105 -22.00 5.81 1.31
C PHE A 105 -21.28 5.18 2.53
N GLN A 106 -20.61 4.05 2.33
CA GLN A 106 -19.80 3.38 3.33
C GLN A 106 -18.32 3.74 3.15
N PHE A 107 -17.61 3.80 4.27
CA PHE A 107 -16.22 4.22 4.36
C PHE A 107 -15.45 3.19 5.19
N ALA A 108 -14.33 2.70 4.66
CA ALA A 108 -13.48 1.74 5.37
C ALA A 108 -12.40 2.41 6.23
N GLN A 109 -12.22 3.72 6.07
CA GLN A 109 -11.13 4.49 6.67
C GLN A 109 -11.66 5.73 7.39
N VAL A 110 -10.82 6.28 8.27
CA VAL A 110 -11.08 7.50 9.00
C VAL A 110 -9.80 8.32 9.14
N ASN A 111 -9.94 9.64 9.08
CA ASN A 111 -8.92 10.57 9.53
C ASN A 111 -9.26 11.00 10.96
N ALA A 112 -8.45 10.57 11.93
CA ALA A 112 -8.66 10.81 13.34
C ALA A 112 -7.37 11.28 14.02
N VAL A 113 -7.49 12.19 14.98
CA VAL A 113 -6.37 12.71 15.76
C VAL A 113 -5.71 11.56 16.53
N GLY A 114 -4.38 11.53 16.54
CA GLY A 114 -3.58 10.48 17.16
C GLY A 114 -3.25 9.29 16.24
N TYR A 115 -3.91 9.18 15.09
CA TYR A 115 -3.74 8.07 14.15
C TYR A 115 -3.09 8.50 12.83
N ALA A 116 -2.58 7.54 12.07
CA ALA A 116 -2.08 7.79 10.73
C ALA A 116 -3.23 8.20 9.79
N PRO A 117 -2.98 9.05 8.78
CA PRO A 117 -3.97 9.33 7.75
C PRO A 117 -4.53 8.05 7.12
N ASN A 118 -5.83 8.05 6.82
CA ASN A 118 -6.54 6.91 6.24
C ASN A 118 -6.42 5.61 7.06
N THR A 119 -6.36 5.71 8.38
CA THR A 119 -6.43 4.55 9.28
C THR A 119 -7.73 3.80 9.03
N PHE A 120 -7.68 2.47 8.95
CA PHE A 120 -8.88 1.66 8.76
C PHE A 120 -9.75 1.72 10.02
N PHE A 121 -11.05 1.86 9.83
CA PHE A 121 -12.04 2.00 10.89
C PHE A 121 -13.22 1.08 10.60
N LEU A 122 -13.15 -0.12 11.17
CA LEU A 122 -13.98 -1.27 10.81
C LEU A 122 -14.43 -2.02 12.08
N TYR A 123 -15.48 -2.81 11.95
CA TYR A 123 -15.91 -3.72 12.99
C TYR A 123 -14.96 -4.91 13.10
N GLN A 124 -14.67 -5.32 14.33
CA GLN A 124 -13.89 -6.52 14.60
C GLN A 124 -14.75 -7.77 14.42
N GLN A 125 -14.38 -8.64 13.48
CA GLN A 125 -15.08 -9.88 13.17
C GLN A 125 -14.99 -10.89 14.32
N ARG A 126 -16.12 -11.50 14.70
CA ARG A 126 -16.13 -12.67 15.59
C ARG A 126 -15.97 -13.96 14.81
N TYR A 127 -15.38 -14.96 15.47
CA TYR A 127 -15.12 -16.29 14.93
C TYR A 127 -15.58 -17.37 15.91
N GLU A 128 -16.03 -18.50 15.36
CA GLU A 128 -16.31 -19.73 16.09
C GLU A 128 -15.70 -20.91 15.32
N ASN A 129 -14.92 -21.75 16.01
CA ASN A 129 -14.21 -22.89 15.40
C ASN A 129 -13.41 -22.51 14.13
N GLY A 130 -12.80 -21.32 14.12
CA GLY A 130 -12.00 -20.81 13.01
C GLY A 130 -12.80 -20.30 11.80
N LYS A 131 -14.14 -20.25 11.86
CA LYS A 131 -15.00 -19.65 10.83
C LYS A 131 -15.57 -18.32 11.30
N PRO A 132 -15.67 -17.30 10.43
CA PRO A 132 -16.27 -16.03 10.81
C PRO A 132 -17.79 -16.18 11.01
N LEU A 133 -18.31 -15.52 12.03
CA LEU A 133 -19.75 -15.52 12.31
C LEU A 133 -20.50 -14.51 11.43
N GLN A 134 -21.73 -14.85 11.08
CA GLN A 134 -22.64 -13.93 10.40
C GLN A 134 -23.91 -13.77 11.23
N GLY A 135 -24.40 -12.53 11.36
CA GLY A 135 -25.67 -12.25 12.00
C GLY A 135 -26.86 -12.79 11.21
N PRO A 136 -28.01 -13.02 11.86
CA PRO A 136 -29.23 -13.49 11.19
C PRO A 136 -29.84 -12.42 10.26
N THR A 137 -29.40 -11.17 10.39
CA THR A 137 -29.88 -10.02 9.63
C THR A 137 -28.75 -9.36 8.84
N PRO A 138 -29.07 -8.59 7.78
CA PRO A 138 -28.09 -7.73 7.10
C PRO A 138 -27.51 -6.62 8.00
N SER A 139 -28.22 -6.23 9.06
CA SER A 139 -27.74 -5.25 10.04
C SER A 139 -26.66 -5.85 10.95
N PRO A 140 -25.63 -5.06 11.34
CA PRO A 140 -24.63 -5.47 12.32
C PRO A 140 -25.28 -5.93 13.64
N THR A 141 -24.79 -7.04 14.21
CA THR A 141 -25.29 -7.58 15.49
C THR A 141 -24.14 -8.10 16.35
N VAL A 142 -24.39 -8.20 17.67
CA VAL A 142 -23.43 -8.77 18.62
C VAL A 142 -23.07 -10.23 18.34
N GLY A 143 -23.91 -10.97 17.59
CA GLY A 143 -23.59 -12.32 17.12
C GLY A 143 -22.51 -12.37 16.04
N GLN A 144 -22.24 -11.23 15.41
CA GLN A 144 -21.35 -11.12 14.25
C GLN A 144 -20.04 -10.38 14.57
N TYR A 145 -20.15 -9.28 15.31
CA TYR A 145 -19.04 -8.38 15.61
C TYR A 145 -18.82 -8.28 17.12
N VAL A 146 -17.61 -7.93 17.51
CA VAL A 146 -17.28 -7.64 18.91
C VAL A 146 -17.96 -6.33 19.31
N ASP A 147 -18.80 -6.40 20.33
CA ASP A 147 -19.34 -5.24 21.06
C ASP A 147 -18.19 -4.66 21.90
N GLN A 148 -17.71 -3.47 21.54
CA GLN A 148 -16.53 -2.87 22.15
C GLN A 148 -16.85 -2.17 23.47
N ASN A 149 -18.09 -1.71 23.63
CA ASN A 149 -18.52 -0.90 24.78
C ASN A 149 -19.43 -1.67 25.77
N GLY A 150 -19.90 -2.86 25.39
CA GLY A 150 -20.72 -3.75 26.22
C GLY A 150 -22.18 -3.33 26.36
N ASP A 151 -22.69 -2.47 25.46
CA ASP A 151 -24.06 -1.97 25.52
C ASP A 151 -25.10 -2.89 24.85
N GLY A 152 -24.65 -3.99 24.24
CA GLY A 152 -25.50 -4.98 23.58
C GLY A 152 -25.95 -4.57 22.18
N LEU A 153 -25.48 -3.44 21.65
CA LEU A 153 -25.75 -2.94 20.30
C LEU A 153 -24.44 -2.91 19.50
N ILE A 154 -24.54 -3.01 18.18
CA ILE A 154 -23.39 -2.76 17.29
C ILE A 154 -23.67 -1.51 16.48
N ASN A 155 -22.85 -0.48 16.69
CA ASN A 155 -22.95 0.82 16.03
C ASN A 155 -21.56 1.43 15.79
N GLU A 156 -21.48 2.67 15.31
CA GLU A 156 -20.21 3.34 14.98
C GLU A 156 -19.19 3.37 16.13
N ARG A 157 -19.63 3.28 17.39
CA ARG A 157 -18.75 3.22 18.57
C ARG A 157 -18.04 1.88 18.75
N ASP A 158 -18.47 0.84 18.04
CA ASP A 158 -17.87 -0.51 18.07
C ASP A 158 -16.83 -0.73 16.97
N LYS A 159 -16.63 0.25 16.09
CA LYS A 159 -15.54 0.22 15.12
C LYS A 159 -14.22 0.52 15.81
N VAL A 160 -13.18 -0.16 15.35
CA VAL A 160 -11.84 -0.05 15.92
C VAL A 160 -10.95 0.72 14.95
N TYR A 161 -10.21 1.70 15.47
CA TYR A 161 -9.06 2.28 14.77
C TYR A 161 -7.99 1.21 14.61
N GLY A 162 -7.98 0.60 13.44
CA GLY A 162 -7.18 -0.58 13.16
C GLY A 162 -5.85 -0.25 12.50
N LYS A 163 -5.52 -1.10 11.53
CA LYS A 163 -4.32 -0.98 10.70
C LYS A 163 -4.40 0.29 9.84
N ASN A 164 -3.32 0.60 9.12
CA ASN A 164 -3.33 1.70 8.16
C ASN A 164 -2.60 1.28 6.87
N PRO A 165 -2.84 1.98 5.76
CA PRO A 165 -2.27 1.61 4.47
C PRO A 165 -0.82 2.04 4.29
N ALA A 166 -0.31 2.95 5.13
CA ALA A 166 1.07 3.38 5.04
C ALA A 166 2.03 2.24 5.43
N PRO A 167 3.02 1.90 4.58
CA PRO A 167 4.00 0.88 4.93
C PRO A 167 4.87 1.37 6.10
N LYS A 168 5.27 0.43 6.97
CA LYS A 168 6.19 0.70 8.07
C LYS A 168 7.63 0.82 7.60
N ALA A 169 7.98 0.12 6.53
CA ALA A 169 9.27 0.20 5.88
C ALA A 169 9.10 0.07 4.37
N ILE A 170 9.82 0.91 3.62
CA ILE A 170 9.98 0.82 2.17
C ILE A 170 11.46 0.50 1.93
N LEU A 171 11.73 -0.56 1.19
CA LEU A 171 13.08 -1.03 0.90
C LEU A 171 13.30 -1.06 -0.61
N GLY A 172 14.47 -0.61 -1.05
CA GLY A 172 14.93 -0.70 -2.42
C GLY A 172 16.30 -1.33 -2.47
N PHE A 173 16.48 -2.24 -3.42
CA PHE A 173 17.76 -2.87 -3.71
C PHE A 173 18.00 -2.83 -5.21
N SER A 174 19.17 -2.36 -5.64
CA SER A 174 19.59 -2.48 -7.03
C SER A 174 20.99 -3.06 -7.13
N SER A 175 21.23 -3.83 -8.17
CA SER A 175 22.53 -4.44 -8.45
C SER A 175 22.85 -4.24 -9.92
N ASN A 176 24.03 -3.70 -10.19
CA ASN A 176 24.54 -3.43 -11.53
C ASN A 176 25.86 -4.18 -11.70
N LEU A 177 25.87 -5.15 -12.60
CA LEU A 177 27.06 -5.92 -12.97
C LEU A 177 27.41 -5.62 -14.43
N SER A 178 28.69 -5.48 -14.70
CA SER A 178 29.23 -5.55 -16.06
C SER A 178 30.40 -6.53 -16.10
N TYR A 179 30.44 -7.33 -17.17
CA TYR A 179 31.54 -8.23 -17.47
C TYR A 179 31.89 -8.11 -18.96
N GLY A 180 33.02 -7.46 -19.26
CA GLY A 180 33.43 -7.10 -20.61
C GLY A 180 32.34 -6.31 -21.33
N LYS A 181 31.76 -6.91 -22.36
CA LYS A 181 30.69 -6.35 -23.20
C LYS A 181 29.28 -6.65 -22.70
N ALA A 182 29.13 -7.49 -21.67
CA ALA A 182 27.85 -7.87 -21.11
C ALA A 182 27.53 -7.02 -19.87
N SER A 183 26.25 -6.70 -19.70
CA SER A 183 25.74 -6.00 -18.52
C SER A 183 24.44 -6.63 -18.02
N LEU A 184 24.28 -6.65 -16.70
CA LEU A 184 23.06 -7.04 -16.00
C LEU A 184 22.77 -5.98 -14.95
N ALA A 185 21.59 -5.40 -15.01
CA ALA A 185 21.06 -4.54 -13.97
C ALA A 185 19.72 -5.07 -13.49
N PHE A 186 19.48 -5.09 -12.19
CA PHE A 186 18.15 -5.38 -11.68
C PHE A 186 17.82 -4.53 -10.45
N THR A 187 16.53 -4.29 -10.24
CA THR A 187 16.00 -3.56 -9.09
C THR A 187 14.87 -4.35 -8.46
N VAL A 188 14.98 -4.55 -7.15
CA VAL A 188 13.96 -5.12 -6.28
C VAL A 188 13.46 -4.02 -5.36
N ARG A 189 12.15 -3.92 -5.18
CA ARG A 189 11.56 -3.04 -4.16
C ARG A 189 10.59 -3.79 -3.28
N SER A 190 10.36 -3.27 -2.08
CA SER A 190 9.46 -3.85 -1.11
C SER A 190 8.77 -2.79 -0.28
N ASN A 191 7.49 -3.02 0.01
CA ASN A 191 6.75 -2.31 1.05
C ASN A 191 6.40 -3.33 2.13
N ILE A 192 6.66 -3.02 3.40
CA ILE A 192 6.47 -3.94 4.52
C ILE A 192 5.59 -3.31 5.61
N GLY A 193 4.60 -4.07 6.08
CA GLY A 193 3.82 -3.78 7.27
C GLY A 193 2.64 -2.82 7.08
N GLY A 194 2.35 -2.41 5.84
CA GLY A 194 1.12 -1.73 5.45
C GLY A 194 -0.02 -2.73 5.22
N TYR A 195 -1.26 -2.27 5.29
CA TYR A 195 -2.45 -3.11 5.07
C TYR A 195 -3.27 -2.63 3.88
N VAL A 196 -3.96 -3.56 3.25
CA VAL A 196 -4.88 -3.30 2.14
C VAL A 196 -6.26 -3.81 2.52
N TYR A 197 -7.27 -2.96 2.32
CA TYR A 197 -8.66 -3.36 2.37
C TYR A 197 -9.07 -3.90 1.00
N ASN A 198 -9.37 -5.20 0.94
CA ASN A 198 -9.80 -5.89 -0.26
C ASN A 198 -11.31 -5.63 -0.49
N SER A 199 -11.62 -4.57 -1.22
CA SER A 199 -13.01 -4.15 -1.47
C SER A 199 -13.74 -5.11 -2.39
N VAL A 200 -13.02 -5.80 -3.28
CA VAL A 200 -13.58 -6.88 -4.10
C VAL A 200 -14.09 -8.00 -3.21
N LYS A 201 -13.28 -8.46 -2.25
CA LYS A 201 -13.69 -9.44 -1.23
C LYS A 201 -14.83 -8.90 -0.36
N GLY A 202 -14.75 -7.66 0.12
CA GLY A 202 -15.79 -7.06 0.95
C GLY A 202 -17.19 -7.06 0.30
N GLY A 203 -17.25 -6.90 -1.02
CA GLY A 203 -18.51 -6.93 -1.79
C GLY A 203 -18.91 -8.29 -2.34
N GLN A 204 -17.95 -9.14 -2.74
CA GLN A 204 -18.20 -10.39 -3.48
C GLN A 204 -17.98 -11.67 -2.67
N ASN A 205 -17.53 -11.57 -1.42
CA ASN A 205 -17.36 -12.73 -0.54
C ASN A 205 -18.70 -13.14 0.11
N ASN A 206 -19.68 -13.52 -0.71
CA ASN A 206 -20.96 -14.01 -0.22
C ASN A 206 -21.75 -14.83 -1.25
N TYR A 207 -22.61 -15.73 -0.79
CA TYR A 207 -23.45 -16.56 -1.66
C TYR A 207 -24.55 -15.79 -2.39
N TYR A 208 -25.14 -14.75 -1.81
CA TYR A 208 -26.16 -13.94 -2.51
C TYR A 208 -25.63 -13.31 -3.80
N GLY A 209 -24.36 -12.92 -3.82
CA GLY A 209 -23.69 -12.39 -5.01
C GLY A 209 -23.67 -13.35 -6.19
N THR A 210 -23.88 -14.66 -5.99
CA THR A 210 -24.01 -15.61 -7.10
C THR A 210 -25.33 -15.50 -7.83
N ASN A 211 -26.41 -15.05 -7.17
CA ASN A 211 -27.74 -14.99 -7.75
C ASN A 211 -28.03 -13.59 -8.31
N THR A 212 -28.00 -13.46 -9.64
CA THR A 212 -28.24 -12.20 -10.34
C THR A 212 -29.72 -11.87 -10.53
N GLY A 213 -30.62 -12.82 -10.29
CA GLY A 213 -32.02 -12.72 -10.72
C GLY A 213 -32.23 -12.80 -12.25
N LEU A 214 -31.15 -12.89 -13.04
CA LEU A 214 -31.17 -12.89 -14.50
C LEU A 214 -30.92 -14.28 -15.11
N GLN A 215 -31.20 -15.35 -14.36
CA GLN A 215 -31.00 -16.76 -14.75
C GLN A 215 -29.56 -17.14 -15.14
N TYR A 216 -28.56 -16.37 -14.69
CA TYR A 216 -27.15 -16.76 -14.74
C TYR A 216 -26.46 -16.45 -13.41
N ALA A 217 -25.39 -17.17 -13.11
CA ALA A 217 -24.59 -16.93 -11.91
C ALA A 217 -23.59 -15.79 -12.14
N ALA A 218 -23.46 -14.89 -11.17
CA ALA A 218 -22.38 -13.91 -11.16
C ALA A 218 -21.13 -14.48 -10.49
N ASN A 219 -19.97 -13.90 -10.83
CA ASN A 219 -18.69 -14.26 -10.24
C ASN A 219 -18.60 -13.78 -8.79
N VAL A 220 -18.14 -14.66 -7.91
CA VAL A 220 -17.83 -14.39 -6.50
C VAL A 220 -16.40 -14.82 -6.20
N VAL A 221 -15.82 -14.31 -5.13
CA VAL A 221 -14.43 -14.65 -4.76
C VAL A 221 -14.35 -16.01 -4.05
N PRO A 222 -13.27 -16.80 -4.22
CA PRO A 222 -13.11 -18.11 -3.57
C PRO A 222 -13.17 -18.10 -2.04
N ALA A 223 -13.03 -16.93 -1.41
CA ALA A 223 -13.14 -16.77 0.05
C ALA A 223 -14.49 -17.27 0.62
N ILE A 224 -15.54 -17.41 -0.19
CA ILE A 224 -16.84 -17.94 0.24
C ILE A 224 -16.75 -19.35 0.81
N TYR A 225 -15.83 -20.19 0.31
CA TYR A 225 -15.67 -21.56 0.78
C TYR A 225 -15.13 -21.65 2.21
N TYR A 226 -14.39 -20.63 2.63
CA TYR A 226 -13.88 -20.50 3.99
C TYR A 226 -14.85 -19.74 4.89
N THR A 227 -15.37 -18.61 4.42
CA THR A 227 -16.19 -17.71 5.26
C THR A 227 -17.63 -18.18 5.41
N GLY A 228 -18.20 -18.81 4.38
CA GLY A 228 -19.59 -19.28 4.41
C GLY A 228 -20.64 -18.16 4.45
N PHE A 229 -20.27 -16.91 4.18
CA PHE A 229 -21.19 -15.78 4.30
C PHE A 229 -22.32 -15.86 3.28
N SER A 230 -23.56 -15.72 3.75
CA SER A 230 -24.73 -15.55 2.90
C SER A 230 -24.76 -14.16 2.26
N ALA A 231 -24.36 -13.12 3.00
CA ALA A 231 -24.35 -11.71 2.55
C ALA A 231 -22.98 -11.05 2.80
N GLY A 232 -22.63 -10.06 1.98
CA GLY A 232 -21.34 -9.35 2.05
C GLY A 232 -21.12 -8.64 3.38
N GLN A 233 -19.86 -8.56 3.81
CA GLN A 233 -19.47 -7.97 5.09
C GLN A 233 -18.48 -6.81 4.90
N PRO A 234 -18.86 -5.71 4.22
CA PRO A 234 -17.93 -4.67 3.80
C PRO A 234 -17.27 -3.93 4.97
N LEU A 235 -17.97 -3.73 6.09
CA LEU A 235 -17.41 -3.01 7.24
C LEU A 235 -16.64 -3.92 8.23
N SER A 236 -16.33 -5.15 7.83
CA SER A 236 -15.60 -6.11 8.66
C SER A 236 -14.09 -6.03 8.42
N ASP A 237 -13.31 -6.13 9.49
CA ASP A 237 -11.85 -6.22 9.45
C ASP A 237 -11.31 -7.50 8.78
N ILE A 238 -12.16 -8.51 8.52
CA ILE A 238 -11.81 -9.71 7.73
C ILE A 238 -11.38 -9.40 6.28
N ASN A 239 -11.73 -8.21 5.79
CA ASN A 239 -11.33 -7.72 4.48
C ASN A 239 -10.00 -6.96 4.52
N LEU A 240 -9.43 -6.72 5.71
CA LEU A 240 -8.07 -6.20 5.85
C LEU A 240 -7.05 -7.32 5.70
N GLU A 241 -6.11 -7.12 4.80
CA GLU A 241 -5.08 -8.08 4.49
C GLU A 241 -3.70 -7.42 4.58
N ASP A 242 -2.69 -8.23 4.88
CA ASP A 242 -1.29 -7.76 4.89
C ASP A 242 -0.90 -7.36 3.46
N GLY A 243 -0.60 -6.08 3.27
CA GLY A 243 -0.19 -5.49 2.00
C GLY A 243 1.31 -5.55 1.76
N SER A 244 2.05 -6.34 2.54
CA SER A 244 3.49 -6.44 2.36
C SER A 244 3.82 -7.20 1.09
N PHE A 245 4.83 -6.72 0.36
CA PHE A 245 5.28 -7.39 -0.85
C PHE A 245 6.75 -7.16 -1.15
N VAL A 246 7.29 -8.03 -2.00
CA VAL A 246 8.58 -7.86 -2.68
C VAL A 246 8.34 -7.97 -4.18
N ARG A 247 8.80 -6.98 -4.95
CA ARG A 247 8.65 -6.95 -6.41
C ARG A 247 10.01 -6.85 -7.09
N LEU A 248 10.26 -7.74 -8.05
CA LEU A 248 11.34 -7.57 -9.03
C LEU A 248 10.86 -6.56 -10.07
N GLN A 249 11.19 -5.29 -9.81
CA GLN A 249 10.66 -4.14 -10.54
C GLN A 249 11.19 -4.12 -11.97
N ASN A 250 12.50 -4.19 -12.12
CA ASN A 250 13.19 -4.11 -13.41
C ASN A 250 14.33 -5.11 -13.46
N VAL A 251 14.50 -5.75 -14.62
CA VAL A 251 15.71 -6.49 -15.00
C VAL A 251 16.11 -6.03 -16.38
N THR A 252 17.40 -5.80 -16.60
CA THR A 252 17.94 -5.38 -17.88
C THR A 252 19.21 -6.16 -18.15
N LEU A 253 19.22 -6.86 -19.29
CA LEU A 253 20.39 -7.51 -19.86
C LEU A 253 20.83 -6.71 -21.07
N GLY A 254 22.12 -6.39 -21.15
CA GLY A 254 22.68 -5.66 -22.28
C GLY A 254 23.93 -6.34 -22.81
N TYR A 255 24.13 -6.28 -24.12
CA TYR A 255 25.38 -6.70 -24.76
C TYR A 255 25.83 -5.69 -25.81
N ASP A 256 27.04 -5.16 -25.63
CA ASP A 256 27.68 -4.18 -26.52
C ASP A 256 28.53 -4.92 -27.56
N PHE A 257 28.05 -5.04 -28.79
CA PHE A 257 28.81 -5.71 -29.85
C PHE A 257 30.00 -4.87 -30.33
N GLY A 258 29.92 -3.55 -30.21
CA GLY A 258 30.90 -2.59 -30.72
C GLY A 258 30.69 -2.28 -32.20
N SER A 259 31.76 -1.96 -32.92
CA SER A 259 31.74 -1.64 -34.35
C SER A 259 31.64 -2.91 -35.20
N LEU A 260 30.41 -3.33 -35.50
CA LEU A 260 30.14 -4.46 -36.41
C LEU A 260 29.97 -4.05 -37.88
N LEU A 261 29.53 -2.81 -38.14
CA LEU A 261 29.28 -2.34 -39.52
C LEU A 261 30.52 -1.66 -40.10
N HIS A 262 30.96 -0.55 -39.50
CA HIS A 262 32.19 0.18 -39.84
C HIS A 262 32.80 0.80 -38.59
N ALA A 263 34.09 1.17 -38.67
CA ALA A 263 34.77 1.89 -37.60
C ALA A 263 34.00 3.18 -37.25
N GLY A 264 33.71 3.38 -35.96
CA GLY A 264 32.88 4.49 -35.46
C GLY A 264 31.45 4.09 -35.09
N THR A 265 30.94 2.97 -35.61
CA THR A 265 29.59 2.50 -35.26
C THR A 265 29.55 1.79 -33.90
N THR A 266 28.44 1.90 -33.16
CA THR A 266 28.20 1.11 -31.94
C THR A 266 26.87 0.37 -32.04
N LEU A 267 26.89 -0.95 -31.87
CA LEU A 267 25.69 -1.77 -31.77
C LEU A 267 25.52 -2.30 -30.35
N ARG A 268 24.36 -2.06 -29.74
CA ARG A 268 23.98 -2.63 -28.43
C ARG A 268 22.61 -3.29 -28.51
N PHE A 269 22.53 -4.53 -28.07
CA PHE A 269 21.26 -5.21 -27.82
C PHE A 269 20.90 -5.10 -26.34
N THR A 270 19.63 -4.85 -26.05
CA THR A 270 19.09 -4.78 -24.68
C THR A 270 17.82 -5.60 -24.59
N LEU A 271 17.72 -6.44 -23.57
CA LEU A 271 16.51 -7.13 -23.16
C LEU A 271 16.12 -6.61 -21.77
N ALA A 272 14.97 -5.94 -21.69
CA ALA A 272 14.45 -5.38 -20.46
C ALA A 272 13.13 -6.07 -20.07
N GLY A 273 12.96 -6.34 -18.78
CA GLY A 273 11.72 -6.86 -18.20
C GLY A 273 11.26 -6.00 -17.03
N GLN A 274 9.97 -5.71 -16.96
CA GLN A 274 9.34 -4.92 -15.90
C GLN A 274 8.24 -5.74 -15.21
N ASN A 275 8.12 -5.59 -13.89
CA ASN A 275 7.15 -6.30 -13.04
C ASN A 275 7.20 -7.83 -13.23
N LEU A 276 8.40 -8.40 -13.28
CA LEU A 276 8.60 -9.82 -13.61
C LEU A 276 8.13 -10.76 -12.49
N LEU A 277 8.28 -10.36 -11.22
CA LEU A 277 7.91 -11.18 -10.06
C LEU A 277 7.32 -10.32 -8.95
N LEU A 278 6.25 -10.80 -8.33
CA LEU A 278 5.62 -10.24 -7.14
C LEU A 278 5.45 -11.35 -6.10
N LEU A 279 5.99 -11.14 -4.91
CA LEU A 279 5.83 -12.02 -3.75
C LEU A 279 4.99 -11.27 -2.71
N THR A 280 3.83 -11.80 -2.35
CA THR A 280 2.93 -11.22 -1.34
C THR A 280 2.04 -12.29 -0.72
N ARG A 281 1.49 -12.01 0.47
CA ARG A 281 0.43 -12.82 1.11
C ARG A 281 -0.97 -12.28 0.82
N TYR A 282 -1.06 -11.10 0.19
CA TYR A 282 -2.31 -10.50 -0.21
C TYR A 282 -3.04 -11.41 -1.20
N SER A 283 -4.31 -11.70 -0.96
CA SER A 283 -5.10 -12.62 -1.78
C SER A 283 -5.71 -11.99 -3.03
N GLY A 284 -5.69 -10.65 -3.13
CA GLY A 284 -6.06 -9.92 -4.34
C GLY A 284 -4.93 -9.90 -5.39
N LEU A 285 -5.11 -9.08 -6.42
CA LEU A 285 -4.23 -9.07 -7.60
C LEU A 285 -2.93 -8.31 -7.39
N ASP A 286 -3.01 -7.15 -6.73
CA ASP A 286 -1.84 -6.31 -6.45
C ASP A 286 -2.02 -5.58 -5.10
N PRO A 287 -1.12 -5.79 -4.13
CA PRO A 287 -1.19 -5.13 -2.82
C PRO A 287 -0.79 -3.64 -2.89
N GLU A 288 -0.23 -3.16 -4.00
CA GLU A 288 0.14 -1.76 -4.12
C GLU A 288 -1.06 -0.88 -4.46
N ARG A 289 -1.64 -0.29 -3.41
CA ARG A 289 -2.75 0.66 -3.52
C ARG A 289 -2.42 1.96 -2.80
N ALA A 290 -2.46 3.08 -3.53
CA ALA A 290 -2.16 4.40 -2.99
C ALA A 290 -3.05 4.77 -1.79
N THR A 291 -4.33 4.41 -1.85
CA THR A 291 -5.31 4.62 -0.77
C THR A 291 -5.37 3.45 0.21
N GLY A 292 -4.74 2.32 -0.10
CA GLY A 292 -4.91 1.05 0.61
C GLY A 292 -6.26 0.37 0.40
N ILE A 293 -7.11 0.85 -0.50
CA ILE A 293 -8.36 0.19 -0.87
C ILE A 293 -8.17 -0.43 -2.25
N ASP A 294 -8.38 -1.73 -2.34
CA ASP A 294 -8.33 -2.47 -3.59
C ASP A 294 -9.75 -2.72 -4.12
N SER A 295 -10.15 -1.90 -5.08
CA SER A 295 -11.39 -2.05 -5.83
C SER A 295 -11.15 -2.42 -7.30
N ASN A 296 -9.92 -2.81 -7.66
CA ASN A 296 -9.52 -3.00 -9.05
C ASN A 296 -9.39 -4.48 -9.39
N PHE A 297 -9.86 -4.84 -10.58
CA PHE A 297 -9.86 -6.19 -11.11
C PHE A 297 -8.70 -6.45 -12.09
N TYR A 298 -7.81 -5.46 -12.29
CA TYR A 298 -6.67 -5.56 -13.21
C TYR A 298 -5.33 -5.41 -12.47
N PRO A 299 -4.38 -6.35 -12.68
CA PRO A 299 -3.03 -6.23 -12.15
C PRO A 299 -2.17 -5.27 -12.99
N LEU A 300 -1.02 -4.88 -12.44
CA LEU A 300 0.02 -4.24 -13.24
C LEU A 300 0.54 -5.24 -14.30
N PRO A 301 0.67 -4.82 -15.58
CA PRO A 301 1.17 -5.72 -16.62
C PRO A 301 2.65 -6.04 -16.41
N ARG A 302 3.02 -7.26 -16.81
CA ARG A 302 4.40 -7.66 -17.02
C ARG A 302 4.81 -7.27 -18.42
N THR A 303 5.90 -6.51 -18.56
CA THR A 303 6.39 -6.05 -19.87
C THR A 303 7.76 -6.65 -20.13
N ILE A 304 7.97 -7.19 -21.33
CA ILE A 304 9.28 -7.61 -21.83
C ILE A 304 9.54 -6.86 -23.12
N THR A 305 10.69 -6.21 -23.22
CA THR A 305 11.07 -5.35 -24.33
C THR A 305 12.46 -5.74 -24.81
N ALA A 306 12.60 -6.00 -26.11
CA ALA A 306 13.89 -6.12 -26.77
C ALA A 306 14.16 -4.82 -27.55
N GLY A 307 15.37 -4.28 -27.43
CA GLY A 307 15.78 -3.05 -28.07
C GLY A 307 17.16 -3.19 -28.72
N LEU A 308 17.32 -2.55 -29.86
CA LEU A 308 18.60 -2.45 -30.58
C LEU A 308 18.96 -0.97 -30.69
N ASN A 309 20.10 -0.58 -30.13
CA ASN A 309 20.62 0.78 -30.22
C ASN A 309 21.79 0.81 -31.19
N ILE A 310 21.69 1.66 -32.21
CA ILE A 310 22.71 1.86 -33.25
C ILE A 310 23.20 3.31 -33.13
N GLY A 311 24.49 3.48 -32.88
CA GLY A 311 25.20 4.77 -32.95
C GLY A 311 26.04 4.83 -34.23
N PHE A 312 26.05 6.01 -34.87
CA PHE A 312 26.83 6.33 -36.07
C PHE A 312 27.97 7.30 -35.74
#